data_AF-A0A8T4TZG4-F1
#
_entry.id   AF-A0A8T4TZG4-F1
#
_cell.length_a   1.000
_cell.length_b   1.000
_cell.length_c   1.000
_cell.angle_alpha   90.00
_cell.angle_beta   90.00
_cell.angle_gamma   90.00
#
_symmetry.space_group_name_H-M   'P 1'
#
loop_
_entity.id
_entity.type
_entity.pdbx_description
1 polymer ?
#
loop_
_entity_poly.entity_id
_entity_poly.type
_entity_poly.pdbx_seq_one_letter_code
_entity_poly.pdbx_strand_id
1 'polypeptide(L)'
;PKELKTDDGIIITDELKKYIRDASALIVPSFAGYFAEQNMHELSEICTKQGCLLIEDASSAVGDSKLCDGRYSDIIVASFGKWKPINVGYGGFISTNNDLMKNAEMAMSLVKVHPNSENEILSKLNENRLSKMISIAQTIKKNMSGANLVHGNKRGINIMAEYSPFIIEYCKEKGYPYILCPNYIRLNRKAISIELKRLEYE
;
A
#
# COMPACT_ATOMS: atom_id res chain seq x y z
N PRO A 1 -10.74 -10.46 -17.19
CA PRO A 1 -9.85 -9.44 -16.56
C PRO A 1 -8.78 -8.99 -17.55
N LYS A 2 -8.64 -7.68 -17.80
CA LYS A 2 -7.54 -7.14 -18.61
C LYS A 2 -6.32 -6.97 -17.70
N GLU A 3 -5.16 -7.48 -18.10
CA GLU A 3 -3.91 -7.28 -17.35
C GLU A 3 -3.32 -5.91 -17.70
N LEU A 4 -3.11 -5.06 -16.68
CA LEU A 4 -2.49 -3.75 -16.85
C LEU A 4 -0.97 -3.90 -16.65
N LYS A 5 -0.20 -3.49 -17.65
CA LYS A 5 1.26 -3.44 -17.53
C LYS A 5 1.66 -2.39 -16.50
N THR A 6 2.59 -2.75 -15.62
CA THR A 6 3.14 -1.89 -14.57
C THR A 6 4.66 -1.81 -14.69
N ASP A 7 5.23 -0.76 -14.11
CA ASP A 7 6.66 -0.64 -13.86
C ASP A 7 6.95 -1.19 -12.45
N ASP A 8 7.22 -2.50 -12.37
CA ASP A 8 7.43 -3.22 -11.12
C ASP A 8 6.35 -2.90 -10.05
N GLY A 9 5.08 -2.93 -10.46
CA GLY A 9 3.91 -2.67 -9.63
C GLY A 9 3.39 -1.21 -9.66
N ILE A 10 4.20 -0.24 -10.08
CA ILE A 10 3.74 1.14 -10.29
C ILE A 10 2.90 1.22 -11.57
N ILE A 11 1.74 1.84 -11.50
CA ILE A 11 0.86 1.98 -12.66
C ILE A 11 1.52 2.88 -13.70
N ILE A 12 1.63 2.40 -14.94
CA ILE A 12 2.09 3.19 -16.08
C ILE A 12 0.88 3.94 -16.64
N THR A 13 0.87 5.27 -16.51
CA THR A 13 -0.32 6.07 -16.83
C THR A 13 -0.69 6.06 -18.30
N ASP A 14 0.28 5.94 -19.21
CA ASP A 14 0.01 5.80 -20.64
C ASP A 14 -0.57 4.42 -21.01
N GLU A 15 -0.23 3.37 -20.27
CA GLU A 15 -0.91 2.07 -20.42
C GLU A 15 -2.33 2.14 -19.86
N LEU A 16 -2.50 2.77 -18.68
CA LEU A 16 -3.81 2.94 -18.05
C LEU A 16 -4.82 3.62 -18.99
N LYS A 17 -4.42 4.73 -19.63
CA LYS A 17 -5.28 5.49 -20.56
C LYS A 17 -5.85 4.67 -21.72
N LYS A 18 -5.20 3.58 -22.11
CA LYS A 18 -5.66 2.67 -23.18
C LYS A 18 -6.84 1.80 -22.75
N TYR A 19 -6.95 1.49 -21.46
CA TYR A 19 -7.94 0.56 -20.91
C TYR A 19 -9.03 1.25 -20.11
N ILE A 20 -8.72 2.40 -19.50
CA ILE A 20 -9.59 3.07 -18.53
C ILE A 20 -10.93 3.52 -19.13
N ARG A 21 -10.99 3.77 -20.45
CA ARG A 21 -12.21 4.19 -21.16
C ARG A 21 -13.34 3.17 -21.08
N ASP A 22 -12.99 1.89 -21.02
CA ASP A 22 -13.96 0.79 -20.94
C ASP A 22 -14.14 0.29 -19.50
N ALA A 23 -13.44 0.89 -18.53
CA ALA A 23 -13.40 0.40 -17.16
C ALA A 23 -14.36 1.21 -16.28
N SER A 24 -15.20 0.53 -15.50
CA SER A 24 -16.08 1.19 -14.53
C SER A 24 -15.32 1.65 -13.28
N ALA A 25 -14.25 0.94 -12.91
CA ALA A 25 -13.44 1.25 -11.75
C ALA A 25 -11.97 0.82 -11.93
N LEU A 26 -11.07 1.55 -11.28
CA LEU A 26 -9.68 1.19 -11.05
C LEU A 26 -9.48 0.92 -9.55
N ILE A 27 -9.00 -0.28 -9.21
CA ILE A 27 -8.59 -0.63 -7.84
C ILE A 27 -7.07 -0.61 -7.78
N VAL A 28 -6.50 0.20 -6.88
CA VAL A 28 -5.05 0.39 -6.78
C VAL A 28 -4.59 0.42 -5.32
N PRO A 29 -3.50 -0.29 -4.94
CA PRO A 29 -2.92 -0.13 -3.62
C PRO A 29 -2.12 1.17 -3.53
N SER A 30 -2.20 1.90 -2.41
CA SER A 30 -1.44 3.14 -2.21
C SER A 30 0.08 2.93 -2.34
N PHE A 31 0.56 1.79 -1.82
CA PHE A 31 1.93 1.31 -2.01
C PHE A 31 1.94 0.03 -2.87
N ALA A 32 2.47 0.13 -4.09
CA ALA A 32 2.75 -1.01 -4.95
C ALA A 32 3.66 -2.01 -4.23
N GLY A 33 3.15 -3.22 -4.01
CA GLY A 33 3.86 -4.29 -3.31
C GLY A 33 4.39 -3.92 -1.93
N TYR A 34 3.87 -2.86 -1.30
CA TYR A 34 4.37 -2.22 -0.06
C TYR A 34 5.69 -1.45 -0.18
N PHE A 35 6.37 -1.41 -1.34
CA PHE A 35 7.73 -0.84 -1.44
C PHE A 35 7.83 0.47 -2.22
N ALA A 36 6.79 0.84 -2.97
CA ALA A 36 6.77 2.05 -3.80
C ALA A 36 5.39 2.71 -3.80
N GLU A 37 5.31 4.00 -3.48
CA GLU A 37 4.06 4.77 -3.52
C GLU A 37 3.58 5.04 -4.96
N GLN A 38 2.27 4.92 -5.17
CA GLN A 38 1.60 5.34 -6.40
C GLN A 38 1.40 6.85 -6.44
N ASN A 39 1.30 7.42 -7.63
CA ASN A 39 0.93 8.82 -7.82
C ASN A 39 -0.59 8.98 -7.80
N MET A 40 -1.20 8.98 -6.61
CA MET A 40 -2.66 9.00 -6.45
C MET A 40 -3.32 10.22 -7.10
N HIS A 41 -2.66 11.38 -7.08
CA HIS A 41 -3.15 12.59 -7.74
C HIS A 41 -3.30 12.39 -9.26
N GLU A 42 -2.27 11.88 -9.93
CA GLU A 42 -2.30 11.64 -11.37
C GLU A 42 -3.31 10.55 -11.76
N LEU A 43 -3.41 9.49 -10.95
CA LEU A 43 -4.40 8.44 -11.16
C LEU A 43 -5.83 8.99 -11.02
N SER A 44 -6.07 9.83 -10.01
CA SER A 44 -7.34 10.52 -9.80
C SER A 44 -7.75 11.33 -11.03
N GLU A 45 -6.85 12.18 -11.54
CA GLU A 45 -7.15 12.98 -12.74
C GLU A 45 -7.52 12.13 -13.96
N ILE A 46 -6.80 11.02 -14.19
CA ILE A 46 -7.07 10.13 -15.33
C ILE A 46 -8.44 9.48 -15.17
N CYS A 47 -8.74 8.97 -13.98
CA CYS A 47 -10.02 8.33 -13.67
C CYS A 47 -11.19 9.32 -13.81
N THR A 48 -11.09 10.51 -13.20
CA THR A 48 -12.13 11.56 -13.29
C THR A 48 -12.40 11.98 -14.72
N LYS A 49 -11.35 12.21 -15.54
CA LYS A 49 -11.49 12.62 -16.96
C LYS A 49 -12.23 11.58 -17.80
N GLN A 50 -12.29 10.33 -17.36
CA GLN A 50 -12.86 9.21 -18.12
C GLN A 50 -14.11 8.63 -17.44
N GLY A 51 -14.60 9.24 -16.36
CA GLY A 51 -15.75 8.76 -15.61
C GLY A 51 -15.52 7.38 -14.96
N CYS A 52 -14.27 7.04 -14.67
CA CYS A 52 -13.90 5.78 -14.01
C CYS A 52 -13.77 6.01 -12.50
N LEU A 53 -14.33 5.12 -11.69
CA LEU A 53 -14.24 5.19 -10.23
C LEU A 53 -12.83 4.82 -9.74
N LEU A 54 -12.20 5.65 -8.91
CA LEU A 54 -10.92 5.31 -8.28
C LEU A 54 -11.12 4.75 -6.87
N ILE A 55 -10.72 3.49 -6.69
CA ILE A 55 -10.75 2.78 -5.41
C ILE A 55 -9.32 2.55 -4.91
N GLU A 56 -8.97 3.18 -3.80
CA GLU A 56 -7.66 3.04 -3.17
C GLU A 56 -7.67 1.95 -2.10
N ASP A 57 -6.82 0.93 -2.23
CA ASP A 57 -6.45 0.04 -1.13
C ASP A 57 -5.36 0.70 -0.28
N ALA A 58 -5.81 1.40 0.76
CA ALA A 58 -5.01 2.10 1.74
C ALA A 58 -4.57 1.23 2.92
N SER A 59 -4.68 -0.10 2.83
CA SER A 59 -4.26 -1.01 3.91
C SER A 59 -2.81 -0.82 4.36
N SER A 60 -1.96 -0.21 3.53
CA SER A 60 -0.55 0.09 3.82
C SER A 60 -0.26 1.55 4.13
N ALA A 61 -1.28 2.42 4.06
CA ALA A 61 -1.15 3.87 4.09
C ALA A 61 -2.04 4.57 5.13
N VAL A 62 -2.78 3.83 5.96
CA VAL A 62 -3.60 4.42 7.04
C VAL A 62 -2.72 5.26 7.97
N GLY A 63 -3.06 6.55 8.10
CA GLY A 63 -2.30 7.54 8.87
C GLY A 63 -1.24 8.31 8.07
N ASP A 64 -1.13 8.10 6.76
CA ASP A 64 -0.25 8.91 5.88
C ASP A 64 -0.86 10.30 5.65
N SER A 65 -0.02 11.30 5.42
CA SER A 65 -0.46 12.67 5.10
C SER A 65 -0.65 12.94 3.61
N LYS A 66 -0.21 12.03 2.73
CA LYS A 66 -0.28 12.17 1.26
C LYS A 66 -1.11 11.07 0.60
N LEU A 67 -1.10 9.88 1.16
CA LEU A 67 -1.87 8.71 0.74
C LEU A 67 -3.09 8.54 1.66
N CYS A 68 -4.01 7.64 1.32
CA CYS A 68 -5.25 7.43 2.08
C CYS A 68 -6.05 8.76 2.18
N ASP A 69 -6.14 9.49 1.08
CA ASP A 69 -6.66 10.86 1.02
C ASP A 69 -7.91 10.94 0.14
N GLY A 70 -9.06 11.24 0.75
CA GLY A 70 -10.36 11.32 0.07
C GLY A 70 -10.49 12.43 -0.96
N ARG A 71 -9.49 13.31 -1.09
CA ARG A 71 -9.40 14.28 -2.19
C ARG A 71 -9.04 13.63 -3.53
N TYR A 72 -8.31 12.52 -3.49
CA TYR A 72 -7.83 11.84 -4.69
C TYR A 72 -8.55 10.53 -4.97
N SER A 73 -9.20 9.95 -3.97
CA SER A 73 -9.86 8.64 -4.08
C SER A 73 -11.36 8.78 -3.89
N ASP A 74 -12.15 8.20 -4.79
CA ASP A 74 -13.62 8.17 -4.64
C ASP A 74 -14.03 7.23 -3.50
N ILE A 75 -13.35 6.08 -3.42
CA ILE A 75 -13.50 5.11 -2.34
C ILE A 75 -12.11 4.75 -1.81
N ILE A 76 -11.99 4.68 -0.48
CA ILE A 76 -10.82 4.15 0.20
C ILE A 76 -11.24 2.91 0.97
N VAL A 77 -10.48 1.83 0.80
CA VAL A 77 -10.63 0.60 1.58
C VAL A 77 -9.33 0.30 2.31
N ALA A 78 -9.41 -0.16 3.55
CA ALA A 78 -8.21 -0.57 4.29
C ALA A 78 -8.51 -1.72 5.25
N SER A 79 -7.55 -2.62 5.40
CA SER A 79 -7.54 -3.65 6.42
C SER A 79 -6.67 -3.25 7.61
N PHE A 80 -7.10 -3.63 8.83
CA PHE A 80 -6.30 -3.51 10.04
C PHE A 80 -5.66 -4.84 10.48
N GLY A 81 -5.55 -5.79 9.57
CA GLY A 81 -4.98 -7.10 9.83
C GLY A 81 -3.50 -7.07 10.23
N LYS A 82 -2.94 -8.27 10.39
CA LYS A 82 -1.55 -8.46 10.83
C LYS A 82 -0.55 -7.72 9.93
N TRP A 83 0.43 -7.07 10.56
CA TRP A 83 1.53 -6.29 9.95
C TRP A 83 1.09 -5.05 9.16
N LYS A 84 -0.16 -4.61 9.28
CA LYS A 84 -0.62 -3.33 8.72
C LYS A 84 -0.20 -2.17 9.64
N PRO A 85 -0.33 -0.90 9.23
CA PRO A 85 -0.08 0.24 10.11
C PRO A 85 -0.87 0.19 11.42
N ILE A 86 -2.14 -0.23 11.36
CA ILE A 86 -3.02 -0.33 12.55
C ILE A 86 -2.78 -1.63 13.34
N ASN A 87 -2.62 -2.77 12.65
CA ASN A 87 -2.21 -4.04 13.25
C ASN A 87 -3.04 -4.53 14.47
N VAL A 88 -4.35 -4.33 14.50
CA VAL A 88 -5.24 -4.90 15.55
C VAL A 88 -5.66 -6.35 15.25
N GLY A 89 -5.32 -6.86 14.06
CA GLY A 89 -5.50 -8.26 13.70
C GLY A 89 -6.88 -8.61 13.12
N TYR A 90 -7.82 -7.67 13.12
CA TYR A 90 -9.17 -7.84 12.57
C TYR A 90 -9.70 -6.54 11.95
N GLY A 91 -10.74 -6.66 11.11
CA GLY A 91 -11.48 -5.51 10.61
C GLY A 91 -10.76 -4.64 9.58
N GLY A 92 -11.34 -3.47 9.36
CA GLY A 92 -10.97 -2.51 8.34
C GLY A 92 -11.97 -1.37 8.25
N PHE A 93 -11.83 -0.51 7.26
CA PHE A 93 -12.82 0.53 6.96
C PHE A 93 -13.04 0.70 5.46
N ILE A 94 -14.18 1.31 5.14
CA ILE A 94 -14.50 1.87 3.84
C ILE A 94 -14.82 3.34 4.06
N SER A 95 -14.20 4.23 3.29
CA SER A 95 -14.51 5.65 3.27
C SER A 95 -14.86 6.05 1.84
N THR A 96 -15.78 7.01 1.68
CA THR A 96 -16.21 7.50 0.37
C THR A 96 -16.58 8.98 0.47
N ASN A 97 -16.38 9.70 -0.64
CA ASN A 97 -16.75 11.11 -0.78
C ASN A 97 -18.17 11.30 -1.38
N ASN A 98 -18.85 10.21 -1.70
CA ASN A 98 -20.16 10.22 -2.34
C ASN A 98 -21.20 9.50 -1.47
N ASP A 99 -22.46 9.58 -1.90
CA ASP A 99 -23.61 8.97 -1.20
C ASP A 99 -23.67 7.43 -1.34
N LEU A 100 -22.62 6.72 -1.80
CA LEU A 100 -22.62 5.26 -1.94
C LEU A 100 -23.02 4.53 -0.66
N MET A 101 -22.69 5.08 0.51
CA MET A 101 -23.04 4.44 1.78
C MET A 101 -24.55 4.36 2.01
N LYS A 102 -25.36 5.28 1.44
CA LYS A 102 -26.82 5.16 1.48
C LYS A 102 -27.30 3.93 0.73
N ASN A 103 -26.72 3.68 -0.44
CA ASN A 103 -27.05 2.49 -1.25
C ASN A 103 -26.49 1.20 -0.64
N ALA A 104 -25.43 1.30 0.16
CA ALA A 104 -24.79 0.17 0.83
C ALA A 104 -25.36 -0.12 2.23
N GLU A 105 -26.32 0.66 2.73
CA GLU A 105 -26.82 0.57 4.12
C GLU A 105 -27.23 -0.85 4.51
N MET A 106 -27.98 -1.53 3.64
CA MET A 106 -28.39 -2.92 3.90
C MET A 106 -27.17 -3.85 4.03
N ALA A 107 -26.18 -3.74 3.14
CA ALA A 107 -24.97 -4.55 3.21
C ALA A 107 -24.14 -4.22 4.47
N MET A 108 -24.05 -2.93 4.82
CA MET A 108 -23.34 -2.46 6.00
C MET A 108 -24.02 -2.89 7.31
N SER A 109 -25.35 -3.02 7.33
CA SER A 109 -26.09 -3.50 8.52
C SER A 109 -25.79 -4.96 8.88
N LEU A 110 -25.25 -5.74 7.94
CA LEU A 110 -24.81 -7.12 8.18
C LEU A 110 -23.38 -7.20 8.76
N VAL A 111 -22.63 -6.10 8.74
CA VAL A 111 -21.25 -6.06 9.24
C VAL A 111 -21.26 -5.98 10.76
N LYS A 112 -20.53 -6.90 11.41
CA LYS A 112 -20.31 -6.87 12.86
C LYS A 112 -19.08 -6.04 13.17
N VAL A 113 -19.26 -5.02 14.01
CA VAL A 113 -18.16 -4.21 14.54
C VAL A 113 -17.78 -4.74 15.92
N HIS A 114 -16.50 -4.95 16.15
CA HIS A 114 -16.02 -5.37 17.47
C HIS A 114 -16.25 -4.24 18.49
N PRO A 115 -16.81 -4.51 19.69
CA PRO A 115 -17.21 -3.45 20.63
C PRO A 115 -16.10 -2.49 21.04
N ASN A 116 -14.84 -2.97 21.07
CA ASN A 116 -13.67 -2.17 21.46
C ASN A 116 -12.86 -1.64 20.26
N SER A 117 -13.33 -1.85 19.03
CA SER A 117 -12.57 -1.53 17.82
C SER A 117 -12.12 -0.07 17.78
N GLU A 118 -12.98 0.88 18.15
CA GLU A 118 -12.64 2.30 18.16
C GLU A 118 -11.44 2.61 19.05
N ASN A 119 -11.47 2.18 20.31
CA ASN A 119 -10.38 2.42 21.26
C ASN A 119 -9.06 1.77 20.82
N GLU A 120 -9.14 0.53 20.31
CA GLU A 120 -7.97 -0.20 19.81
C GLU A 120 -7.36 0.48 18.58
N ILE A 121 -8.20 0.91 17.63
CA ILE A 121 -7.75 1.61 16.41
C ILE A 121 -7.15 2.98 16.76
N LEU A 122 -7.81 3.77 17.61
CA LEU A 122 -7.32 5.08 18.05
C LEU A 122 -5.98 4.96 18.79
N SER A 123 -5.84 3.97 19.67
CA SER A 123 -4.58 3.68 20.34
C SER A 123 -3.45 3.41 19.33
N LYS A 124 -3.73 2.59 18.30
CA LYS A 124 -2.76 2.24 17.25
C LYS A 124 -2.44 3.37 16.27
N LEU A 125 -3.39 4.25 15.99
CA LEU A 125 -3.12 5.47 15.22
C LEU A 125 -2.12 6.37 15.95
N ASN A 126 -2.25 6.53 17.26
CA ASN A 126 -1.37 7.37 18.07
C ASN A 126 0.07 6.84 18.17
N GLU A 127 0.28 5.53 17.99
CA GLU A 127 1.63 4.92 17.94
C GLU A 127 2.45 5.37 16.71
N ASN A 128 1.82 5.98 15.70
CA ASN A 128 2.47 6.48 14.49
C ASN A 128 3.36 5.43 13.77
N ARG A 129 2.93 4.15 13.82
CA ARG A 129 3.68 3.01 13.28
C ARG A 129 4.07 3.20 11.80
N LEU A 130 3.18 3.76 10.97
CA LEU A 130 3.46 4.04 9.57
C LEU A 130 4.68 4.94 9.38
N SER A 131 4.72 6.06 10.08
CA SER A 131 5.83 7.01 10.03
C SER A 131 7.15 6.37 10.45
N LYS A 132 7.13 5.53 11.50
CA LYS A 132 8.30 4.73 11.93
C LYS A 132 8.77 3.77 10.82
N MET A 133 7.85 3.03 10.18
CA MET A 133 8.16 2.14 9.05
C MET A 133 8.83 2.87 7.89
N ILE A 134 8.25 4.01 7.45
CA ILE A 134 8.76 4.82 6.34
C ILE A 134 10.14 5.38 6.68
N SER A 135 10.34 5.90 7.88
CA SER A 135 11.62 6.46 8.33
C SER A 135 12.74 5.42 8.34
N ILE A 136 12.47 4.22 8.86
CA ILE A 136 13.42 3.11 8.84
C ILE A 136 13.71 2.68 7.40
N ALA A 137 12.69 2.57 6.55
CA ALA A 137 12.88 2.24 5.14
C ALA A 137 13.79 3.25 4.44
N GLN A 138 13.55 4.55 4.63
CA GLN A 138 14.38 5.62 4.06
C GLN A 138 15.83 5.57 4.56
N THR A 139 16.03 5.29 5.85
CA THR A 139 17.36 5.17 6.45
C THR A 139 18.14 4.00 5.85
N ILE A 140 17.50 2.83 5.72
CA ILE A 140 18.10 1.66 5.10
C ILE A 140 18.41 1.91 3.62
N LYS A 141 17.47 2.50 2.86
CA LYS A 141 17.70 2.85 1.44
C LYS A 141 18.92 3.75 1.26
N LYS A 142 19.15 4.73 2.15
CA LYS A 142 20.33 5.60 2.14
C LYS A 142 21.63 4.84 2.46
N ASN A 143 21.59 3.94 3.44
CA ASN A 143 22.76 3.14 3.84
C ASN A 143 23.13 2.08 2.81
N MET A 144 22.19 1.67 1.96
CA MET A 144 22.37 0.69 0.89
C MET A 144 22.62 1.36 -0.48
N SER A 145 23.26 2.52 -0.52
CA SER A 145 23.46 3.31 -1.76
C SER A 145 24.21 2.57 -2.88
N GLY A 146 24.93 1.48 -2.57
CA GLY A 146 25.56 0.58 -3.55
C GLY A 146 24.71 -0.61 -4.02
N ALA A 147 23.51 -0.81 -3.47
CA ALA A 147 22.59 -1.86 -3.88
C ALA A 147 21.67 -1.37 -5.02
N ASN A 148 21.34 -2.26 -5.95
CA ASN A 148 20.33 -1.96 -6.97
C ASN A 148 18.92 -2.10 -6.36
N LEU A 149 18.34 -0.97 -5.96
CA LEU A 149 17.02 -0.90 -5.33
C LEU A 149 15.94 -0.61 -6.37
N VAL A 150 14.89 -1.43 -6.38
CA VAL A 150 13.72 -1.19 -7.23
C VAL A 150 12.90 -0.05 -6.61
N HIS A 151 12.65 0.99 -7.38
CA HIS A 151 11.99 2.22 -6.91
C HIS A 151 12.66 2.80 -5.65
N GLY A 152 14.00 2.80 -5.61
CA GLY A 152 14.80 3.25 -4.46
C GLY A 152 14.56 4.71 -4.02
N ASN A 153 14.05 5.54 -4.93
CA ASN A 153 13.68 6.94 -4.67
C ASN A 153 12.25 7.13 -4.15
N LYS A 154 11.37 6.10 -4.19
CA LYS A 154 9.98 6.20 -3.74
C LYS A 154 9.82 5.81 -2.27
N ARG A 155 8.78 6.34 -1.60
CA ARG A 155 8.42 5.87 -0.25
C ARG A 155 7.82 4.46 -0.32
N GLY A 156 7.99 3.72 0.77
CA GLY A 156 7.44 2.38 0.96
C GLY A 156 7.63 1.94 2.42
N ILE A 157 6.84 0.97 2.85
CA ILE A 157 6.97 0.33 4.16
C ILE A 157 7.74 -1.01 4.09
N ASN A 158 8.12 -1.42 2.88
CA ASN A 158 9.08 -2.46 2.57
C ASN A 158 10.16 -1.88 1.64
N ILE A 159 11.25 -2.62 1.45
CA ILE A 159 12.29 -2.28 0.47
C ILE A 159 12.39 -3.41 -0.54
N MET A 160 12.41 -3.08 -1.82
CA MET A 160 12.65 -4.03 -2.89
C MET A 160 14.06 -3.82 -3.47
N ALA A 161 14.82 -4.90 -3.56
CA ALA A 161 16.17 -4.90 -4.11
C ALA A 161 16.32 -6.03 -5.13
N GLU A 162 17.16 -5.82 -6.12
CA GLU A 162 17.60 -6.94 -6.96
C GLU A 162 18.30 -7.99 -6.12
N TYR A 163 18.21 -9.24 -6.58
CA TYR A 163 18.79 -10.34 -5.83
C TYR A 163 20.31 -10.20 -5.76
N SER A 164 20.84 -10.19 -4.53
CA SER A 164 22.28 -10.30 -4.27
C SER A 164 22.50 -10.99 -2.92
N PRO A 165 23.49 -11.91 -2.82
CA PRO A 165 23.86 -12.53 -1.54
C PRO A 165 24.18 -11.52 -0.44
N PHE A 166 24.75 -10.37 -0.81
CA PHE A 166 25.03 -9.28 0.12
C PHE A 166 23.78 -8.78 0.86
N ILE A 167 22.65 -8.67 0.16
CA ILE A 167 21.39 -8.20 0.74
C ILE A 167 20.84 -9.23 1.72
N ILE A 168 20.95 -10.52 1.40
CA ILE A 168 20.55 -11.60 2.29
C ILE A 168 21.37 -11.56 3.58
N GLU A 169 22.69 -11.41 3.45
CA GLU A 169 23.57 -11.34 4.61
C GLU A 169 23.29 -10.10 5.46
N TYR A 170 23.12 -8.94 4.83
CA TYR A 170 22.69 -7.71 5.49
C TYR A 170 21.38 -7.90 6.28
N CYS A 171 20.37 -8.57 5.68
CA CYS A 171 19.12 -8.86 6.37
C CYS A 171 19.32 -9.81 7.58
N LYS A 172 20.17 -10.83 7.45
CA LYS A 172 20.47 -11.75 8.58
C LYS A 172 21.19 -11.03 9.70
N GLU A 173 22.25 -10.28 9.39
CA GLU A 173 23.03 -9.51 10.36
C GLU A 173 22.17 -8.50 11.12
N LYS A 174 21.22 -7.85 10.43
CA LYS A 174 20.31 -6.86 11.04
C LYS A 174 19.03 -7.47 11.62
N GLY A 175 18.80 -8.78 11.45
CA GLY A 175 17.55 -9.42 11.85
C GLY A 175 16.32 -8.94 11.08
N TYR A 176 16.49 -8.39 9.88
CA TYR A 176 15.38 -7.90 9.06
C TYR A 176 14.66 -9.07 8.35
N PRO A 177 13.33 -9.20 8.51
CA PRO A 177 12.54 -10.17 7.77
C PRO A 177 12.64 -9.90 6.27
N TYR A 178 12.80 -10.94 5.46
CA TYR A 178 12.81 -10.81 4.00
C TYR A 178 12.11 -11.99 3.32
N ILE A 179 11.77 -11.81 2.04
CA ILE A 179 11.20 -12.83 1.16
C ILE A 179 11.94 -12.79 -0.17
N LEU A 180 12.19 -13.96 -0.76
CA LEU A 180 12.74 -14.09 -2.11
C LEU A 180 11.62 -14.01 -3.16
N CYS A 181 11.89 -13.32 -4.27
CA CYS A 181 11.02 -13.25 -5.44
C CYS A 181 11.54 -14.19 -6.55
N PRO A 182 10.70 -14.66 -7.49
CA PRO A 182 9.38 -14.12 -7.84
C PRO A 182 8.31 -14.38 -6.77
N ASN A 183 7.50 -13.36 -6.51
CA ASN A 183 6.34 -13.46 -5.63
C ASN A 183 5.23 -12.54 -6.18
N TYR A 184 4.07 -13.13 -6.48
CA TYR A 184 2.97 -12.44 -7.17
C TYR A 184 2.51 -11.15 -6.48
N ILE A 185 2.51 -11.12 -5.14
CA ILE A 185 2.08 -9.94 -4.36
C ILE A 185 3.23 -8.97 -4.05
N ARG A 186 4.40 -9.16 -4.69
CA ARG A 186 5.57 -8.28 -4.59
C ARG A 186 6.09 -7.95 -5.98
N LEU A 187 6.84 -8.87 -6.58
CA LEU A 187 7.55 -8.67 -7.82
C LEU A 187 7.73 -10.01 -8.55
N ASN A 188 7.37 -10.06 -9.83
CA ASN A 188 7.40 -11.27 -10.66
C ASN A 188 8.74 -11.50 -11.36
N ARG A 189 9.85 -11.10 -10.73
CA ARG A 189 11.23 -11.35 -11.18
C ARG A 189 12.14 -11.63 -9.99
N LYS A 190 13.35 -12.13 -10.26
CA LYS A 190 14.34 -12.48 -9.23
C LYS A 190 14.74 -11.23 -8.44
N ALA A 191 14.38 -11.19 -7.15
CA ALA A 191 14.57 -10.04 -6.28
C ALA A 191 14.45 -10.44 -4.81
N ILE A 192 14.67 -9.48 -3.90
CA ILE A 192 14.52 -9.64 -2.45
C ILE A 192 13.62 -8.51 -1.93
N SER A 193 12.53 -8.89 -1.24
CA SER A 193 11.67 -7.96 -0.52
C SER A 193 12.05 -7.96 0.95
N ILE A 194 12.60 -6.86 1.45
CA ILE A 194 12.85 -6.63 2.87
C ILE A 194 11.54 -6.17 3.51
N GLU A 195 10.96 -7.02 4.36
CA GLU A 195 9.61 -6.91 4.89
C GLU A 195 9.58 -6.14 6.22
N LEU A 196 9.98 -4.87 6.19
CA LEU A 196 10.08 -4.04 7.40
C LEU A 196 8.75 -3.95 8.15
N LYS A 197 7.61 -4.00 7.46
CA LYS A 197 6.28 -4.03 8.10
C LYS A 197 6.08 -5.17 9.12
N ARG A 198 6.90 -6.22 9.06
CA ARG A 198 6.90 -7.37 9.98
C ARG A 198 7.75 -7.17 11.23
N LEU A 199 8.49 -6.07 11.33
CA LEU A 199 9.20 -5.69 12.55
C LEU A 199 8.21 -5.29 13.63
N GLU A 200 8.59 -5.48 14.89
CA GLU A 200 7.91 -4.83 16.00
C GLU A 200 8.56 -3.46 16.21
N TYR A 201 7.71 -2.45 16.38
CA TYR A 201 8.14 -1.06 16.53
C TYR A 201 7.77 -0.64 17.95
N GLU A 202 8.78 -0.53 18.81
CA GLU A 202 8.66 0.10 20.14
C GLU A 202 8.32 1.59 19.99
#